data_AF-A0A948UKQ9-F1
#
_entry.id   AF-A0A948UKQ9-F1
#
_cell.length_a   1.000
_cell.length_b   1.000
_cell.length_c   1.000
_cell.angle_alpha   90.00
_cell.angle_beta   90.00
_cell.angle_gamma   90.00
#
_symmetry.space_group_name_H-M   'P 1'
#
loop_
_entity.id
_entity.type
_entity.pdbx_description
1 polymer ?
#
loop_
_entity_poly.entity_id
_entity_poly.type
_entity_poly.pdbx_seq_one_letter_code
_entity_poly.pdbx_strand_id
1 'polypeptide(L)' 'MEKNLKIIFFIALGVSYLAGYFIHKHHAVFFYHHIPSIEFYFGIIFTVFLIFIKYTIAFFNERKEDFYE' A
#
# COMPACT_ATOMS: atom_id res chain seq x y z
N MET A 1 1.43 14.00 17.38
CA MET A 1 1.42 13.88 15.90
C MET A 1 0.95 12.50 15.45
N GLU A 2 1.48 11.41 16.02
CA GLU A 2 1.18 10.04 15.60
C GLU A 2 -0.30 9.62 15.70
N LYS A 3 -1.03 10.03 16.75
CA LYS A 3 -2.44 9.66 16.94
C LYS A 3 -3.34 10.20 15.82
N ASN A 4 -3.11 11.45 15.42
CA ASN A 4 -3.89 12.09 14.35
C ASN A 4 -3.57 11.45 12.99
N LEU A 5 -2.30 11.11 12.75
CA LEU A 5 -1.87 10.43 11.53
C LEU A 5 -2.51 9.03 11.41
N LYS A 6 -2.57 8.27 12.51
CA LYS A 6 -3.25 6.97 12.55
C LYS A 6 -4.74 7.10 12.23
N ILE A 7 -5.42 8.08 12.82
CA ILE A 7 -6.85 8.33 12.56
C ILE A 7 -7.07 8.67 11.09
N ILE A 8 -6.29 9.59 10.53
CA ILE A 8 -6.38 9.98 9.11
C ILE A 8 -6.13 8.76 8.20
N PHE A 9 -5.15 7.93 8.54
CA PHE A 9 -4.86 6.71 7.79
C PHE A 9 -6.02 5.72 7.79
N PHE A 10 -6.64 5.46 8.96
CA PHE A 10 -7.80 4.58 9.04
C PHE A 10 -9.02 5.15 8.31
N ILE A 11 -9.23 6.46 8.36
CA ILE A 11 -10.29 7.13 7.59
C ILE A 11 -10.02 6.95 6.09
N ALA A 12 -8.80 7.20 5.63
CA ALA A 12 -8.42 7.05 4.23
C ALA A 12 -8.58 5.59 3.74
N LEU A 13 -8.22 4.61 4.57
CA LEU A 13 -8.47 3.18 4.27
C LEU A 13 -9.97 2.90 4.13
N GLY A 14 -10.78 3.36 5.08
CA GLY A 14 -12.24 3.16 5.04
C GLY A 14 -12.87 3.79 3.80
N VAL A 15 -12.50 5.04 3.48
CA VAL A 15 -12.99 5.75 2.28
C VAL A 15 -12.57 5.02 1.01
N SER A 16 -11.33 4.54 0.92
CA SER A 16 -10.81 3.84 -0.26
C SER A 16 -11.51 2.50 -0.50
N TYR A 17 -11.79 1.75 0.59
CA TYR A 17 -12.56 0.51 0.51
C TYR A 17 -14.00 0.78 0.06
N LEU A 18 -14.68 1.75 0.70
CA LEU A 18 -16.06 2.09 0.32
C LEU A 18 -16.13 2.62 -1.12
N ALA A 19 -15.19 3.45 -1.55
CA ALA A 19 -15.12 3.94 -2.93
C ALA A 19 -15.00 2.77 -3.93
N GLY A 20 -14.12 1.80 -3.67
CA GLY A 20 -13.96 0.63 -4.53
C GLY A 20 -15.16 -0.32 -4.52
N TYR A 21 -16.00 -0.28 -3.49
CA TYR A 21 -17.24 -1.08 -3.41
C TYR A 21 -18.43 -0.42 -4.13
N PHE A 22 -18.63 0.90 -3.92
CA PHE A 22 -19.78 1.62 -4.47
C PHE A 22 -19.55 2.10 -5.90
N ILE A 23 -18.31 2.42 -6.29
CA ILE A 23 -18.00 2.92 -7.63
C ILE A 23 -17.82 1.71 -8.56
N HIS A 24 -18.92 1.32 -9.22
CA HIS A 24 -18.87 0.26 -10.22
C HIS A 24 -18.07 0.70 -11.44
N LYS A 25 -17.08 -0.10 -11.81
CA LYS A 25 -16.30 0.13 -13.01
C LYS A 25 -17.12 -0.24 -14.25
N HIS A 26 -17.56 0.77 -14.99
CA HIS A 26 -18.36 0.57 -16.19
C HIS A 26 -17.58 -0.13 -17.32
N HIS A 27 -16.24 -0.05 -17.31
CA HIS A 27 -15.34 -0.66 -18.29
C HIS A 27 -14.19 -1.40 -17.60
N ALA A 28 -14.46 -2.63 -17.13
CA ALA A 28 -13.42 -3.54 -16.66
C ALA A 28 -12.62 -4.08 -17.86
N VAL A 29 -11.47 -3.46 -18.17
CA VAL A 29 -10.55 -3.91 -19.25
C VAL A 29 -9.95 -5.27 -18.94
N PHE A 30 -9.73 -5.56 -17.67
CA PHE A 30 -9.19 -6.82 -17.21
C PHE A 30 -10.28 -7.66 -16.55
N PHE A 31 -10.04 -8.98 -16.44
CA PHE A 31 -10.67 -9.76 -15.38
C PHE A 31 -10.24 -9.16 -14.02
N TYR A 32 -10.48 -9.65 -12.81
CA TYR A 32 -10.05 -8.97 -11.55
C TYR A 32 -10.66 -7.57 -11.26
N HIS A 33 -10.92 -6.70 -12.24
CA HIS A 33 -11.63 -5.42 -12.12
C HIS A 33 -13.11 -5.57 -11.77
N HIS A 34 -13.66 -6.78 -11.90
CA HIS A 34 -15.00 -7.14 -11.43
C HIS A 34 -15.06 -7.43 -9.92
N ILE A 35 -13.92 -7.59 -9.26
CA ILE A 35 -13.89 -7.73 -7.80
C ILE A 35 -14.01 -6.32 -7.22
N PRO A 36 -15.04 -6.03 -6.40
CA PRO A 36 -15.16 -4.74 -5.77
C PRO A 36 -13.97 -4.51 -4.84
N SER A 37 -13.48 -3.27 -4.78
CA SER A 37 -12.34 -2.87 -3.95
C SER A 37 -11.01 -3.57 -4.29
N ILE A 38 -10.85 -4.13 -5.49
CA ILE A 38 -9.61 -4.83 -5.87
C ILE A 38 -8.37 -3.93 -5.77
N GLU A 39 -8.50 -2.65 -6.11
CA GLU A 39 -7.40 -1.69 -6.06
C GLU A 39 -7.00 -1.32 -4.64
N PHE A 40 -7.93 -1.38 -3.70
CA PHE A 40 -7.62 -1.22 -2.29
C PHE A 40 -6.67 -2.33 -1.82
N TYR A 41 -6.96 -3.58 -2.19
CA TYR A 41 -6.09 -4.71 -1.86
C TYR A 41 -4.73 -4.62 -2.56
N PHE A 42 -4.70 -4.27 -3.86
CA PHE A 42 -3.44 -4.04 -4.58
C PHE A 42 -2.63 -2.90 -3.96
N GLY A 43 -3.27 -1.82 -3.54
CA GLY A 43 -2.62 -0.70 -2.85
C GLY A 43 -1.98 -1.13 -1.52
N ILE A 44 -2.66 -1.99 -0.75
CA ILE A 44 -2.09 -2.56 0.48
C ILE A 44 -0.89 -3.44 0.17
N ILE A 45 -1.03 -4.37 -0.78
CA ILE A 45 0.05 -5.29 -1.17
C ILE A 45 1.27 -4.50 -1.63
N PHE A 46 1.06 -3.50 -2.48
CA PHE A 46 2.13 -2.66 -2.99
C PHE A 46 2.80 -1.84 -1.88
N THR A 47 2.03 -1.34 -0.91
CA THR A 47 2.57 -0.63 0.26
C THR A 47 3.50 -1.54 1.08
N VAL A 48 3.07 -2.77 1.36
CA VAL A 48 3.90 -3.77 2.07
C VAL A 48 5.15 -4.10 1.26
N PHE A 49 5.03 -4.24 -0.06
CA PHE A 49 6.16 -4.47 -0.95
C PHE A 49 7.18 -3.32 -0.92
N LEU A 50 6.73 -2.06 -0.92
CA LEU A 50 7.61 -0.90 -0.78
C LEU A 50 8.32 -0.85 0.58
N ILE A 51 7.62 -1.19 1.66
CA ILE A 51 8.23 -1.31 2.99
C ILE A 51 9.33 -2.38 2.95
N PHE A 52 9.07 -3.54 2.35
CA PHE A 52 10.05 -4.61 2.21
C PHE A 52 11.27 -4.18 1.39
N ILE A 53 11.07 -3.48 0.25
CA ILE A 53 12.17 -2.92 -0.54
C ILE A 53 13.01 -1.96 0.32
N LYS A 54 12.36 -1.04 1.04
CA LYS A 54 13.06 -0.08 1.91
C LYS A 54 13.94 -0.82 2.93
N TYR A 55 13.41 -1.84 3.60
CA TYR A 55 14.17 -2.65 4.55
C TYR A 55 15.34 -3.38 3.89
N THR A 56 15.12 -3.93 2.69
CA THR A 56 16.17 -4.60 1.93
C THR A 56 17.30 -3.64 1.58
N ILE A 57 16.97 -2.44 1.07
CA ILE A 57 17.96 -1.40 0.75
C ILE A 57 18.72 -0.96 2.00
N ALA A 58 18.02 -0.72 3.12
CA ALA A 58 18.64 -0.36 4.39
C ALA A 58 19.64 -1.42 4.86
N PHE A 59 19.25 -2.69 4.82
CA PHE A 59 20.13 -3.82 5.17
C PHE A 59 21.39 -3.88 4.29
N PHE A 60 21.27 -3.65 2.98
CA PHE A 60 22.44 -3.61 2.09
C PHE A 60 23.34 -2.39 2.34
N ASN A 61 22.78 -1.25 2.76
CA ASN A 61 23.57 -0.07 3.11
C ASN A 61 24.32 -0.24 4.43
N GLU A 62 23.67 -0.78 5.47
CA GLU A 62 24.33 -1.08 6.76
C GLU A 62 25.54 -2.01 6.54
N ARG A 63 25.39 -3.04 5.70
CA ARG A 63 26.51 -3.94 5.35
C ARG A 63 27.65 -3.27 4.58
N LYS A 64 27.39 -2.14 3.91
CA LYS A 64 28.46 -1.37 3.26
C LYS A 64 29.18 -0.50 4.28
N GLU A 65 28.47 0.12 5.22
CA GLU A 65 29.09 0.90 6.29
C GLU A 65 30.00 0.02 7.16
N ASP A 66 29.55 -1.18 7.55
CA ASP A 66 30.36 -2.16 8.31
C ASP A 66 31.59 -2.70 7.54
N PHE A 67 31.67 -2.50 6.21
CA PHE A 67 32.80 -2.94 5.39
C PHE A 67 33.91 -1.89 5.29
N TYR A 68 33.62 -0.64 5.67
CA TYR A 68 34.57 0.48 5.65
C TYR A 68 35.07 0.88 7.05
N GLU A 69 34.55 0.27 8.12
CA GLU A 69 35.19 0.22 9.44
C GLU A 69 36.15 -0.98 9.57
#